data_AF-A0A950HG42-F1
#
_entry.id   AF-A0A950HG42-F1
#
_cell.length_a   1.000
_cell.length_b   1.000
_cell.length_c   1.000
_cell.angle_alpha   90.00
_cell.angle_beta   90.00
_cell.angle_gamma   90.00
#
_symmetry.space_group_name_H-M   'P 1'
#
loop_
_entity.id
_entity.type
_entity.pdbx_description
1 polymer ?
#
loop_
_entity_poly.entity_id
_entity_poly.type
_entity_poly.pdbx_seq_one_letter_code
_entity_poly.pdbx_strand_id
1 'polypeptide(L)'
;MWFLASFDLGADISLGYRRFKDGKPTATSITVGDGSWAEVTLTTTHGMHHVTEAGPQRVWRTIENAHTLWNTLDHPGWDRFGLTVTQDHQHVWLDTPTSSHTWPLPPQQTPDAVKPSLPP
;
A
#
# COMPACT_ATOMS: atom_id res chain seq x y z
N MET A 1 11.06 -1.44 1.74
CA MET A 1 10.25 -0.23 2.02
C MET A 1 8.79 -0.37 1.56
N TRP A 2 8.48 -0.31 0.25
CA TRP A 2 7.09 -0.16 -0.25
C TRP A 2 6.13 -1.30 0.16
N PHE A 3 6.67 -2.51 0.36
CA PHE A 3 5.91 -3.70 0.74
C PHE A 3 5.23 -3.62 2.12
N LEU A 4 5.79 -2.90 3.09
CA LEU A 4 5.13 -2.73 4.39
C LEU A 4 3.91 -1.81 4.28
N ALA A 5 4.03 -0.75 3.49
CA ALA A 5 2.93 0.19 3.29
C ALA A 5 1.71 -0.49 2.64
N SER A 6 1.91 -1.48 1.76
CA SER A 6 0.78 -2.19 1.14
C SER A 6 -0.09 -2.96 2.13
N PHE A 7 0.44 -3.40 3.28
CA PHE A 7 -0.37 -4.10 4.27
C PHE A 7 -1.35 -3.18 4.99
N ASP A 8 -0.94 -1.94 5.26
CA ASP A 8 -1.76 -0.98 5.99
C ASP A 8 -2.70 -0.19 5.06
N LEU A 9 -2.36 -0.08 3.77
CA LEU A 9 -3.16 0.64 2.77
C LEU A 9 -4.31 -0.20 2.17
N GLY A 10 -4.22 -1.53 2.28
CA GLY A 10 -5.23 -2.46 1.76
C GLY A 10 -4.94 -2.98 0.36
N ALA A 11 -5.84 -3.84 -0.16
CA ALA A 11 -5.65 -4.56 -1.42
C ALA A 11 -5.82 -3.68 -2.68
N ASP A 12 -6.67 -2.67 -2.59
CA ASP A 12 -6.94 -1.76 -3.71
C ASP A 12 -6.04 -0.55 -3.61
N ILE A 13 -4.91 -0.57 -4.32
CA ILE A 13 -3.98 0.56 -4.43
C ILE A 13 -3.82 0.93 -5.90
N SER A 14 -4.05 2.20 -6.22
CA SER A 14 -3.81 2.77 -7.54
C SER A 14 -2.73 3.84 -7.46
N LEU A 15 -1.77 3.77 -8.38
CA LEU A 15 -0.72 4.77 -8.55
C LEU A 15 -1.00 5.62 -9.78
N GLY A 16 -0.90 6.93 -9.62
CA GLY A 16 -1.13 7.92 -10.67
C GLY A 16 0.02 8.88 -10.83
N TYR A 17 0.08 9.53 -11.98
CA TYR A 17 0.98 10.65 -12.24
C TYR A 17 0.21 11.81 -12.84
N ARG A 18 0.41 13.00 -12.28
CA ARG A 18 -0.07 14.25 -12.88
C ARG A 18 0.99 14.78 -13.82
N ARG A 19 0.62 15.02 -15.08
CA ARG A 19 1.48 15.64 -16.11
C ARG A 19 1.02 17.09 -16.31
N PHE A 20 1.97 18.02 -16.36
CA PHE A 20 1.76 19.35 -16.95
C PHE A 20 2.71 19.57 -18.12
N LYS A 21 2.56 20.71 -18.80
CA LYS A 21 3.20 21.10 -20.07
C LYS A 21 4.66 20.59 -20.15
N ASP A 22 5.02 20.03 -21.30
CA ASP A 22 6.32 19.40 -21.65
C ASP A 22 6.44 17.89 -21.36
N GLY A 23 5.36 17.23 -20.94
CA GLY A 23 5.26 15.75 -20.90
C GLY A 23 5.96 15.09 -19.72
N LYS A 24 6.59 15.87 -18.83
CA LYS A 24 7.21 15.36 -17.60
C LYS A 24 6.17 15.26 -16.47
N PRO A 25 6.23 14.21 -15.63
CA PRO A 25 5.39 14.14 -14.44
C PRO A 25 5.79 15.25 -13.47
N THR A 26 4.80 15.93 -12.91
CA THR A 26 4.98 17.01 -11.93
C THR A 26 4.52 16.60 -10.53
N ALA A 27 3.68 15.57 -10.45
CA ALA A 27 3.28 14.96 -9.19
C ALA A 27 3.01 13.47 -9.39
N THR A 28 3.13 12.72 -8.30
CA THR A 28 2.70 11.32 -8.21
C THR A 28 1.60 11.22 -7.17
N SER A 29 0.59 10.43 -7.44
CA SER A 29 -0.52 10.19 -6.51
C SER A 29 -0.64 8.71 -6.18
N ILE A 30 -1.16 8.44 -5.00
CA ILE A 30 -1.60 7.13 -4.56
C ILE A 30 -3.05 7.26 -4.09
N THR A 31 -3.88 6.31 -4.48
CA THR A 31 -5.29 6.23 -4.11
C THR A 31 -5.58 4.82 -3.62
N VAL A 32 -6.42 4.70 -2.61
CA VAL A 32 -6.79 3.41 -2.02
C VAL A 32 -8.30 3.16 -2.11
N GLY A 33 -8.73 1.92 -1.94
CA GLY A 33 -10.12 1.48 -2.20
C GLY A 33 -11.21 2.21 -1.39
N ASP A 34 -10.88 2.81 -0.25
CA ASP A 34 -11.81 3.62 0.55
C ASP A 34 -11.98 5.07 0.04
N GLY A 35 -11.35 5.41 -1.09
CA GLY A 35 -11.35 6.74 -1.68
C GLY A 35 -10.32 7.70 -1.10
N SER A 36 -9.52 7.27 -0.12
CA SER A 36 -8.41 8.09 0.39
C SER A 36 -7.27 8.19 -0.61
N TRP A 37 -6.57 9.31 -0.58
CA TRP A 37 -5.47 9.56 -1.50
C TRP A 37 -4.44 10.50 -0.92
N ALA A 38 -3.22 10.39 -1.45
CA ALA A 38 -2.15 11.34 -1.24
C ALA A 38 -1.48 11.65 -2.59
N GLU A 39 -1.01 12.88 -2.75
CA GLU A 39 -0.28 13.33 -3.92
C GLU A 39 0.97 14.08 -3.48
N VAL A 40 2.10 13.70 -4.06
CA VAL A 40 3.41 14.31 -3.82
C VAL A 40 3.82 15.08 -5.05
N THR A 41 4.07 16.37 -4.88
CA THR A 41 4.64 17.23 -5.93
C THR A 41 6.13 16.90 -6.11
N LEU A 42 6.53 16.57 -7.34
CA LEU A 42 7.90 16.16 -7.67
C LEU A 42 8.87 17.34 -7.74
N THR A 43 8.37 18.56 -7.97
CA THR A 43 9.18 19.76 -7.82
C THR A 43 9.33 20.13 -6.35
N THR A 44 10.54 20.47 -5.94
CA THR A 44 10.83 20.89 -4.57
C THR A 44 10.67 22.40 -4.42
N THR A 45 10.12 22.83 -3.29
CA THR A 45 10.16 24.23 -2.84
C THR A 45 11.04 24.28 -1.60
N HIS A 46 12.11 25.09 -1.62
CA HIS A 46 13.13 25.12 -0.55
C HIS A 46 13.71 23.74 -0.19
N GLY A 47 13.90 22.88 -1.20
CA GLY A 47 14.42 21.51 -0.99
C GLY A 47 13.42 20.51 -0.41
N MET A 48 12.16 20.90 -0.21
CA MET A 48 11.10 20.04 0.31
C MET A 48 10.05 19.70 -0.75
N HIS A 49 9.59 18.46 -0.77
CA HIS A 49 8.43 18.05 -1.56
C HIS A 49 7.14 18.44 -0.82
N HIS A 50 6.14 18.90 -1.56
CA HIS A 50 4.83 19.21 -1.01
C HIS A 50 3.91 18.00 -1.16
N VAL A 51 3.21 17.64 -0.07
CA VAL A 51 2.22 16.57 -0.07
C VAL A 51 0.83 17.13 0.20
N THR A 52 -0.14 16.68 -0.57
CA THR A 52 -1.56 16.95 -0.34
C THR A 52 -2.28 15.61 -0.21
N GLU A 53 -3.18 15.47 0.77
CA GLU A 53 -3.92 14.24 1.01
C GLU A 53 -5.35 14.53 1.47
N ALA A 54 -6.26 13.61 1.19
CA ALA A 54 -7.63 13.66 1.70
C ALA A 54 -8.26 12.27 1.72
N GLY A 55 -9.34 12.11 2.51
CA GLY A 55 -10.11 10.88 2.65
C GLY A 55 -10.18 10.38 4.09
N PRO A 56 -10.87 9.25 4.31
CA PRO A 56 -11.00 8.62 5.63
C PRO A 56 -9.67 8.29 6.31
N GLN A 57 -8.67 7.84 5.56
CA GLN A 57 -7.33 7.55 6.08
C GLN A 57 -6.26 8.53 5.58
N ARG A 58 -5.23 8.71 6.40
CA ARG A 58 -4.06 9.56 6.13
C ARG A 58 -3.00 8.76 5.38
N VAL A 59 -3.21 8.57 4.08
CA VAL A 59 -2.38 7.70 3.22
C VAL A 59 -0.90 8.06 3.32
N TRP A 60 -0.55 9.35 3.32
CA TRP A 60 0.84 9.75 3.41
C TRP A 60 1.46 9.38 4.76
N ARG A 61 0.73 9.60 5.85
CA ARG A 61 1.16 9.20 7.20
C ARG A 61 1.35 7.70 7.30
N THR A 62 0.49 6.89 6.69
CA THR A 62 0.65 5.42 6.65
C THR A 62 1.97 5.04 5.97
N ILE A 63 2.31 5.69 4.85
CA ILE A 63 3.59 5.47 4.14
C ILE A 63 4.78 5.89 5.00
N GLU A 64 4.72 7.05 5.66
CA GLU A 64 5.79 7.53 6.56
C GLU A 64 6.01 6.57 7.74
N ASN A 65 4.93 6.06 8.33
CA ASN A 65 4.99 5.08 9.41
C ASN A 65 5.63 3.77 8.92
N ALA A 66 5.21 3.26 7.77
CA ALA A 66 5.78 2.05 7.18
C ALA A 66 7.27 2.21 6.83
N HIS A 67 7.67 3.39 6.34
CA HIS A 67 9.08 3.73 6.09
C HIS A 67 9.89 3.76 7.38
N THR A 68 9.35 4.40 8.42
CA THR A 68 9.98 4.46 9.75
C THR A 68 10.15 3.06 10.34
N LEU A 69 9.13 2.21 10.22
CA LEU A 69 9.19 0.82 10.67
C LEU A 69 10.24 0.02 9.88
N TRP A 70 10.27 0.15 8.56
CA TRP A 70 11.28 -0.51 7.71
C TRP A 70 12.71 -0.13 8.11
N ASN A 71 12.97 1.15 8.41
CA ASN A 71 14.27 1.61 8.89
C ASN A 71 14.57 1.08 10.30
N THR A 72 13.57 1.03 11.18
CA THR A 72 13.72 0.51 12.56
C THR A 72 14.04 -0.98 12.56
N LEU A 73 13.54 -1.73 11.57
CA LEU A 73 13.77 -3.16 11.39
C LEU A 73 15.09 -3.49 10.67
N ASP A 74 15.93 -2.47 10.43
CA ASP A 74 17.15 -2.54 9.63
C ASP A 74 16.92 -3.09 8.23
N HIS A 75 15.97 -2.48 7.53
CA HIS A 75 15.77 -2.67 6.10
C HIS A 75 15.56 -4.15 5.70
N PRO A 76 14.64 -4.88 6.34
CA PRO A 76 14.50 -6.33 6.15
C PRO A 76 14.30 -6.69 4.68
N GLY A 77 15.05 -7.70 4.24
CA GLY A 77 14.90 -8.34 2.94
C GLY A 77 13.66 -9.25 2.89
N TRP A 78 13.30 -9.66 1.67
CA TRP A 78 12.15 -10.53 1.41
C TRP A 78 12.25 -11.90 2.09
N ASP A 79 13.48 -12.38 2.30
CA ASP A 79 13.81 -13.65 2.94
C ASP A 79 13.39 -13.73 4.41
N ARG A 80 13.20 -12.59 5.07
CA ARG A 80 12.75 -12.51 6.47
C ARG A 80 11.23 -12.51 6.61
N PHE A 81 10.49 -12.33 5.53
CA PHE A 81 9.03 -12.34 5.56
C PHE A 81 8.50 -13.75 5.33
N GLY A 82 7.49 -14.12 6.10
CA GLY A 82 6.74 -15.35 5.91
C GLY A 82 5.23 -15.11 5.89
N LEU A 83 4.50 -16.11 5.43
CA LEU A 83 3.05 -16.10 5.33
C LEU A 83 2.49 -17.33 6.05
N THR A 84 1.55 -17.10 6.95
CA THR A 84 0.74 -18.17 7.53
C THR A 84 -0.68 -18.06 6.97
N VAL A 85 -1.20 -19.16 6.44
CA VAL A 85 -2.58 -19.30 5.98
C VAL A 85 -3.25 -20.37 6.82
N THR A 86 -4.32 -20.00 7.51
CA THR A 86 -5.25 -20.93 8.15
C THR A 86 -6.59 -20.89 7.41
N GLN A 87 -7.52 -21.75 7.80
CA GLN A 87 -8.86 -21.76 7.23
C GLN A 87 -9.58 -20.41 7.39
N ASP A 88 -9.33 -19.71 8.51
CA ASP A 88 -10.08 -18.52 8.89
C ASP A 88 -9.27 -17.22 8.73
N HIS A 89 -7.94 -17.31 8.67
CA HIS A 89 -7.06 -16.13 8.71
C HIS A 89 -5.82 -16.28 7.83
N GLN A 90 -5.38 -15.16 7.26
CA GLN A 90 -4.11 -15.05 6.56
C GLN A 90 -3.32 -13.91 7.20
N HIS A 91 -2.06 -14.14 7.56
CA HIS A 91 -1.21 -13.10 8.10
C HIS A 91 0.23 -13.24 7.60
N VAL A 92 0.81 -12.11 7.23
CA VAL A 92 2.24 -11.98 6.98
C VAL A 92 2.95 -11.69 8.29
N TRP A 93 4.14 -12.24 8.46
CA TRP A 93 4.96 -12.00 9.63
C TRP A 93 6.42 -11.77 9.24
N LEU A 94 7.15 -11.08 10.10
CA LEU A 94 8.59 -10.90 9.99
C LEU A 94 9.32 -11.84 10.96
N ASP A 95 10.39 -12.48 10.47
CA ASP A 95 11.28 -13.45 11.12
C ASP A 95 10.63 -14.76 11.57
N THR A 96 9.52 -14.69 12.31
CA THR A 96 8.81 -15.86 12.83
C THR A 96 7.29 -15.62 12.89
N PRO A 97 6.46 -16.67 12.80
CA PRO A 97 4.99 -16.56 12.91
C PRO A 97 4.48 -15.99 14.23
N THR A 98 5.29 -16.05 15.30
CA THR A 98 4.93 -15.59 16.65
C THR A 98 5.55 -14.23 17.01
N SER A 99 6.14 -13.53 16.04
CA SER A 99 6.74 -12.22 16.29
C SER A 99 5.68 -11.15 16.57
N SER A 100 6.11 -9.98 17.07
CA SER A 100 5.23 -8.82 17.24
C SER A 100 4.89 -8.12 15.92
N HIS A 101 5.58 -8.47 14.84
CA HIS A 101 5.44 -7.84 13.53
C HIS A 101 4.62 -8.77 12.64
N THR A 102 3.29 -8.69 12.81
CA THR A 102 2.31 -9.47 12.06
C THR A 102 1.28 -8.55 11.44
N TRP A 103 0.98 -8.76 10.17
CA TRP A 103 -0.01 -8.00 9.43
C TRP A 103 -1.12 -8.93 8.95
N PRO A 104 -2.38 -8.70 9.33
CA PRO A 104 -3.50 -9.46 8.78
C PRO A 104 -3.68 -9.10 7.31
N LEU A 105 -3.83 -10.12 6.46
CA LEU A 105 -4.24 -9.90 5.08
C LEU A 105 -5.76 -9.90 5.02
N PRO A 106 -6.37 -9.06 4.16
CA PRO A 106 -7.79 -9.17 3.89
C PRO A 106 -8.08 -10.60 3.39
N PRO A 107 -9.24 -11.18 3.77
CA PRO A 107 -9.64 -12.48 3.24
C PRO A 107 -9.61 -12.42 1.72
N GLN A 108 -9.07 -13.45 1.08
CA GLN A 108 -9.09 -13.52 -0.38
C GLN A 108 -10.54 -13.41 -0.83
N GLN A 109 -10.86 -12.36 -1.59
CA GLN A 109 -12.12 -12.28 -2.30
C GLN A 109 -12.12 -13.45 -3.27
N THR A 110 -12.91 -14.49 -2.97
CA THR A 110 -13.23 -15.51 -3.96
C THR A 110 -13.73 -14.75 -5.19
N PRO A 111 -13.13 -14.91 -6.37
CA PRO A 111 -13.64 -14.26 -7.58
C PRO A 111 -15.12 -14.58 -7.65
N ASP A 112 -15.96 -13.55 -7.76
CA ASP A 112 -17.40 -13.73 -7.94
C ASP A 112 -17.60 -14.87 -8.93
N ALA A 113 -18.29 -15.92 -8.48
CA ALA A 113 -18.56 -17.09 -9.30
C ALA A 113 -19.10 -16.59 -10.63
N VAL A 114 -18.34 -16.81 -11.71
CA VAL A 114 -18.73 -16.48 -13.08
C VAL A 114 -20.14 -17.01 -13.27
N LYS A 115 -21.14 -16.13 -13.28
CA LYS A 115 -22.53 -16.50 -13.50
C LYS A 115 -22.56 -17.16 -14.89
N PRO A 116 -22.91 -18.44 -15.03
CA PRO A 116 -22.93 -19.08 -16.34
C PRO A 116 -23.90 -18.29 -17.23
N SER A 117 -23.38 -17.72 -18.30
CA SER A 117 -24.17 -17.06 -19.34
C SER A 117 -25.18 -18.06 -19.90
N LEU A 118 -26.46 -17.71 -19.86
CA LEU A 118 -27.53 -18.48 -20.50
C LEU A 118 -27.28 -18.49 -22.02
N PRO A 119 -27.35 -19.63 -22.72
CA PRO A 119 -27.21 -19.67 -24.18
C PRO A 119 -28.36 -18.92 -24.89
N PRO A 120 -28.15 -18.48 -26.15
CA PRO A 120 -29.01 -17.54 -26.87
C PRO A 120 -30.43 -18.05 -27.15
#